data_AF-A0A835VDS6-F1
#
_entry.id   AF-A0A835VDS6-F1
#
_cell.length_a   1.000
_cell.length_b   1.000
_cell.length_c   1.000
_cell.angle_alpha   90.00
_cell.angle_beta   90.00
_cell.angle_gamma   90.00
#
_symmetry.space_group_name_H-M   'P 1'
#
loop_
_entity.id
_entity.type
_entity.pdbx_description
1 polymer ?
#
loop_
_entity_poly.entity_id
_entity_poly.type
_entity_poly.pdbx_seq_one_letter_code
_entity_poly.pdbx_strand_id
1 'polypeptide(L)'
;MLGLFILLVTLSPSSGLTDEAETAFGIAQRPRGSTVVGDDPREAYCESWRLSVEANNAGSWKKVPPRCADLVEAYVSGPQYELDSKVVARYAQAYAKTVELASDGMDAWIFDVDDTLLSNVQYYTRHGHGYGLHKYPIY
;
A
#
# COMPACT_ATOMS: atom_id res chain seq x y z
N MET A 1 -6.10 1.54 -10.20
CA MET A 1 -6.25 0.31 -9.39
C MET A 1 -4.94 0.08 -8.63
N LEU A 2 -4.56 1.08 -7.83
CA LEU A 2 -3.64 0.95 -6.69
C LEU A 2 -4.58 1.35 -5.56
N GLY A 3 -5.12 0.37 -4.89
CA GLY A 3 -6.16 0.55 -3.91
C GLY A 3 -6.16 -0.74 -3.16
N LEU A 4 -5.20 -0.87 -2.25
CA LEU A 4 -5.11 -1.94 -1.30
C LEU A 4 -6.31 -1.81 -0.34
N PHE A 5 -7.51 -2.09 -0.84
CA PHE A 5 -8.71 -2.22 -0.03
C PHE A 5 -8.69 -3.61 0.59
N ILE A 6 -7.88 -3.77 1.64
CA ILE A 6 -8.23 -4.77 2.65
C ILE A 6 -9.48 -4.22 3.33
N LEU A 7 -10.62 -4.64 2.80
CA LEU A 7 -11.93 -4.40 3.38
C LEU A 7 -12.03 -5.18 4.70
N LEU A 8 -11.50 -4.60 5.78
CA LEU A 8 -11.79 -5.06 7.14
C LEU A 8 -13.11 -4.43 7.61
N VAL A 9 -14.20 -5.14 7.33
CA VAL A 9 -15.50 -5.07 8.02
C VAL A 9 -15.33 -6.01 9.24
N THR A 10 -15.59 -5.71 10.52
CA THR A 10 -16.44 -4.74 11.25
C THR A 10 -15.84 -4.35 12.61
N LEU A 11 -16.20 -3.14 13.08
CA LEU A 11 -16.44 -2.67 14.47
C LEU A 11 -15.80 -3.46 15.62
N SER A 12 -14.94 -2.80 16.41
CA SER A 12 -14.70 -3.20 17.81
C SER A 12 -14.85 -2.00 18.76
N PRO A 13 -15.40 -2.21 19.98
CA PRO A 13 -15.56 -1.16 20.97
C PRO A 13 -14.19 -0.68 21.47
N SER A 14 -14.13 0.58 21.87
CA SER A 14 -12.98 1.21 22.48
C SER A 14 -12.46 0.41 23.69
N SER A 15 -11.28 -0.20 23.57
CA SER A 15 -10.43 -0.52 24.71
C SER A 15 -8.96 -0.55 24.29
N GLY A 16 -8.27 0.54 24.60
CA GLY A 16 -6.86 0.61 25.01
C GLY A 16 -5.81 -0.04 24.10
N LEU A 17 -5.24 0.75 23.19
CA LEU A 17 -3.89 0.49 22.66
C LEU A 17 -2.88 0.81 23.77
N THR A 18 -2.17 -0.18 24.27
CA THR A 18 -0.92 0.03 25.01
C THR A 18 0.22 0.02 24.01
N ASP A 19 0.85 1.18 23.82
CA ASP A 19 2.05 1.39 23.02
C ASP A 19 3.24 0.64 23.62
N GLU A 20 3.86 -0.26 22.85
CA GLU A 20 5.26 -0.63 23.03
C GLU A 20 5.94 -0.90 21.68
N ALA A 21 6.55 0.15 21.11
CA ALA A 21 7.61 0.02 20.10
C ALA A 21 8.47 1.30 20.03
N GLU A 22 8.96 1.79 21.17
CA GLU A 22 10.18 2.61 21.17
C GLU A 22 11.33 1.75 21.65
N THR A 23 12.35 1.54 20.81
CA THR A 23 13.77 1.72 21.20
C THR A 23 14.67 1.68 19.95
N ALA A 24 15.48 2.74 19.85
CA ALA A 24 16.77 2.88 19.17
C ALA A 24 16.83 3.05 17.64
N PHE A 25 16.52 4.27 17.17
CA PHE A 25 17.25 4.86 16.04
C PHE A 25 18.27 5.87 16.59
N GLY A 26 19.52 5.44 16.70
CA GLY A 26 20.63 6.32 17.05
C GLY A 26 20.83 7.36 15.95
N ILE A 27 20.83 8.65 16.29
CA ILE A 27 21.09 9.74 15.35
C ILE A 27 22.58 9.75 15.01
N ALA A 28 22.98 9.01 13.97
CA ALA A 28 24.25 9.23 13.32
C ALA A 28 24.18 10.55 12.54
N GLN A 29 25.04 11.51 12.87
CA GLN A 29 25.14 12.76 12.12
C GLN A 29 25.56 12.48 10.67
N ARG A 30 24.68 12.83 9.73
CA ARG A 30 24.80 12.50 8.29
C ARG A 30 25.75 13.49 7.58
N PRO A 31 26.56 13.04 6.60
CA PRO A 31 27.46 13.93 5.87
C PRO A 31 26.68 14.97 5.06
N ARG A 32 27.17 16.21 5.06
CA ARG A 32 26.68 17.29 4.17
C ARG A 32 26.97 16.89 2.72
N GLY A 33 25.90 16.60 1.96
CA GLY A 33 25.97 16.16 0.56
C GLY A 33 24.94 15.10 0.18
N SER A 34 24.19 14.54 1.12
CA SER A 34 23.02 13.72 0.78
C SER A 34 21.87 14.62 0.36
N THR A 35 21.38 14.47 -0.88
CA THR A 35 19.98 14.79 -1.16
C THR A 35 19.13 14.04 -0.14
N VAL A 36 18.29 14.77 0.60
CA VAL A 36 17.25 14.14 1.41
C VAL A 36 16.25 13.58 0.41
N VAL A 37 16.05 12.26 0.41
CA VAL A 37 14.88 11.65 -0.24
C VAL A 37 13.67 12.30 0.41
N GLY A 38 12.94 13.14 -0.32
CA GLY A 38 11.83 13.96 0.21
C GLY A 38 12.04 15.48 0.25
N ASP A 39 13.18 16.04 -0.15
CA ASP A 39 13.34 17.51 -0.29
C ASP A 39 12.84 18.05 -1.65
N ASP A 40 12.52 17.17 -2.61
CA ASP A 40 11.88 17.58 -3.87
C ASP A 40 10.37 17.76 -3.64
N PRO A 41 9.80 18.97 -3.83
CA PRO A 41 8.36 19.21 -3.74
C PRO A 41 7.52 18.30 -4.64
N ARG A 42 8.10 17.79 -5.74
CA ARG A 42 7.45 16.81 -6.63
C ARG A 42 7.34 15.43 -5.97
N GLU A 43 8.42 14.93 -5.38
CA GLU A 43 8.43 13.66 -4.64
C GLU A 43 7.45 13.71 -3.47
N ALA A 44 7.52 14.76 -2.65
CA ALA A 44 6.63 14.95 -1.51
C ALA A 44 5.15 14.99 -1.92
N TYR A 45 4.83 15.68 -3.01
CA TYR A 45 3.48 15.66 -3.57
C TYR A 45 3.06 14.24 -4.00
N CYS A 46 3.92 13.51 -4.70
CA CYS A 46 3.58 12.21 -5.27
C CYS A 46 3.43 11.12 -4.20
N GLU A 47 4.23 11.16 -3.13
CA GLU A 47 4.01 10.32 -1.95
C GLU A 47 2.70 10.68 -1.23
N SER A 48 2.42 11.98 -1.06
CA SER A 48 1.16 12.44 -0.45
C SER A 48 -0.05 12.01 -1.28
N TRP A 49 0.07 12.06 -2.61
CA TRP A 49 -0.97 11.59 -3.52
C TRP A 49 -1.16 10.07 -3.42
N ARG A 50 -0.08 9.28 -3.42
CA ARG A 50 -0.14 7.82 -3.25
C ARG A 50 -0.82 7.45 -1.94
N LEU A 51 -0.41 8.08 -0.84
CA LEU A 51 -1.03 7.88 0.48
C LEU A 51 -2.52 8.25 0.46
N SER A 52 -2.88 9.34 -0.21
CA SER A 52 -4.28 9.76 -0.36
C SER A 52 -5.10 8.76 -1.17
N VAL A 53 -4.48 8.08 -2.15
CA VAL A 53 -5.11 7.00 -2.92
C VAL A 53 -5.34 5.76 -2.04
N GLU A 54 -4.33 5.30 -1.29
CA GLU A 54 -4.45 4.13 -0.41
C GLU A 54 -5.45 4.34 0.74
N ALA A 55 -5.54 5.57 1.26
CA ALA A 55 -6.51 5.94 2.28
C ALA A 55 -7.90 6.29 1.73
N ASN A 56 -8.13 6.11 0.41
CA ASN A 56 -9.36 6.48 -0.29
C ASN A 56 -9.76 7.98 -0.17
N ASN A 57 -8.83 8.84 0.24
CA ASN A 57 -9.05 10.29 0.35
C ASN A 57 -9.01 10.99 -1.01
N ALA A 58 -8.31 10.42 -1.99
CA ALA A 58 -8.21 10.97 -3.35
C ALA A 58 -9.51 10.84 -4.16
N GLY A 59 -10.49 10.05 -3.68
CA GLY A 59 -11.71 9.72 -4.41
C GLY A 59 -11.43 8.93 -5.70
N SER A 60 -12.34 9.02 -6.67
CA SER A 60 -12.19 8.31 -7.96
C SER A 60 -11.11 8.96 -8.84
N TRP A 61 -10.14 8.17 -9.28
CA TRP A 61 -9.10 8.59 -10.22
C TRP A 61 -8.99 7.59 -11.37
N LYS A 62 -8.66 8.08 -12.58
CA LYS A 62 -8.61 7.26 -13.80
C LYS A 62 -7.20 6.82 -14.20
N LYS A 63 -6.19 7.60 -13.81
CA LYS A 63 -4.78 7.35 -14.15
C LYS A 63 -3.87 8.01 -13.14
N VAL A 64 -2.64 7.51 -13.06
CA VAL A 64 -1.57 8.13 -12.28
C VAL A 64 -1.30 9.56 -12.82
N PRO A 65 -1.19 10.59 -11.97
CA PRO A 65 -0.75 11.91 -12.41
C PRO A 65 0.58 11.79 -13.17
N PRO A 66 0.73 12.40 -14.36
CA PRO A 66 1.95 12.23 -15.18
C PRO A 66 3.24 12.55 -14.42
N ARG A 67 3.20 13.55 -13.54
CA ARG A 67 4.33 13.94 -12.69
C ARG A 67 4.76 12.91 -11.64
N CYS A 68 3.92 11.90 -11.38
CA CYS A 68 4.14 10.86 -10.38
C CYS A 68 4.44 9.49 -11.00
N ALA A 69 4.52 9.39 -12.33
CA ALA A 69 4.76 8.11 -13.02
C ALA A 69 6.07 7.45 -12.53
N ASP A 70 7.18 8.20 -12.55
CA ASP A 70 8.49 7.70 -12.11
C ASP A 70 8.48 7.26 -10.62
N LEU A 71 7.74 7.98 -9.77
CA LEU A 71 7.64 7.63 -8.35
C LEU A 71 6.85 6.34 -8.16
N VAL A 72 5.74 6.17 -8.88
CA VAL A 72 4.95 4.94 -8.83
C VAL A 72 5.75 3.75 -9.37
N GLU A 73 6.50 3.94 -10.47
CA GLU A 73 7.43 2.94 -10.99
C GLU A 73 8.48 2.54 -9.96
N ALA A 74 9.16 3.52 -9.33
CA ALA A 74 10.14 3.27 -8.29
C ALA A 74 9.54 2.56 -7.07
N TYR A 75 8.30 2.89 -6.69
CA TYR A 75 7.59 2.25 -5.60
C TYR A 75 7.29 0.77 -5.90
N VAL A 76 6.66 0.47 -7.04
CA VAL A 76 6.21 -0.91 -7.37
C VAL A 76 7.36 -1.84 -7.77
N SER A 77 8.44 -1.28 -8.32
CA SER A 77 9.67 -2.02 -8.67
C SER A 77 10.66 -2.12 -7.50
N GLY A 78 10.49 -1.26 -6.50
CA GLY A 78 11.36 -1.16 -5.33
C GLY A 78 10.95 -2.08 -4.18
N PRO A 79 11.76 -2.10 -3.10
CA PRO A 79 11.49 -2.93 -1.94
C PRO A 79 10.26 -2.48 -1.14
N GLN A 80 9.84 -1.21 -1.27
CA GLN A 80 8.78 -0.64 -0.45
C GLN A 80 7.43 -1.32 -0.70
N TYR A 81 7.06 -1.59 -1.96
CA TYR A 81 5.80 -2.28 -2.27
C TYR A 81 5.74 -3.69 -1.65
N GLU A 82 6.85 -4.44 -1.68
CA GLU A 82 6.94 -5.75 -1.05
C GLU A 82 6.87 -5.66 0.49
N LEU A 83 7.54 -4.67 1.08
CA LEU A 83 7.51 -4.45 2.53
C LEU A 83 6.13 -4.05 3.02
N ASP A 84 5.45 -3.12 2.35
CA ASP A 84 4.08 -2.71 2.67
C ASP A 84 3.13 -3.91 2.60
N SER A 85 3.23 -4.72 1.54
CA SER A 85 2.44 -5.94 1.37
C SER A 85 2.68 -6.96 2.49
N LYS A 86 3.94 -7.17 2.89
CA LYS A 86 4.32 -8.07 3.99
C LYS A 86 3.77 -7.60 5.34
N VAL A 87 3.81 -6.30 5.61
CA VAL A 87 3.30 -5.73 6.86
C VAL A 87 1.80 -5.97 6.95
N VAL A 88 1.06 -5.66 5.89
CA VAL A 88 -0.40 -5.84 5.85
C VAL A 88 -0.78 -7.33 5.97
N ALA A 89 -0.07 -8.23 5.27
CA ALA A 89 -0.30 -9.66 5.40
C ALA A 89 -0.04 -10.18 6.83
N ARG A 90 0.98 -9.65 7.52
CA ARG A 90 1.26 -9.99 8.92
C ARG A 90 0.15 -9.51 9.86
N TYR A 91 -0.38 -8.31 9.66
CA TYR A 91 -1.51 -7.82 10.45
C TYR A 91 -2.77 -8.65 10.22
N ALA A 92 -3.09 -8.97 8.96
CA ALA A 92 -4.20 -9.86 8.62
C ALA A 92 -4.03 -11.24 9.29
N GLN A 93 -2.84 -11.85 9.19
CA GLN A 93 -2.55 -13.13 9.83
C GLN A 93 -2.66 -13.06 11.37
N ALA A 94 -2.18 -11.97 11.98
CA ALA A 94 -2.27 -11.79 13.42
C ALA A 94 -3.74 -11.70 13.86
N TYR A 95 -4.55 -10.91 13.15
CA TYR A 95 -5.99 -10.82 13.40
C TYR A 95 -6.69 -12.18 13.22
N ALA A 96 -6.35 -12.93 12.16
CA ALA A 96 -6.91 -14.26 11.91
C ALA A 96 -6.82 -15.21 13.11
N LYS A 97 -5.71 -15.14 13.85
CA LYS A 97 -5.45 -15.97 15.02
C LYS A 97 -6.27 -15.57 16.26
N THR A 98 -6.88 -14.39 16.24
CA THR A 98 -7.71 -13.87 17.34
C THR A 98 -9.20 -14.13 17.15
N VAL A 99 -9.62 -14.53 15.94
CA VAL A 99 -11.03 -14.79 15.63
C VAL A 99 -11.44 -16.15 16.19
N GLU A 100 -12.54 -16.18 16.96
CA GLU A 100 -13.19 -17.41 17.38
C GLU A 100 -14.01 -17.99 16.21
N LEU A 101 -13.68 -19.21 15.79
CA LEU A 101 -14.38 -19.90 14.71
C LEU A 101 -15.64 -20.59 15.21
N ALA A 102 -16.70 -20.58 14.41
CA ALA A 102 -17.92 -21.32 14.68
C ALA A 102 -17.70 -22.82 14.48
N SER A 103 -18.46 -23.65 15.21
CA SER A 103 -18.37 -25.12 15.11
C SER A 103 -19.19 -25.69 13.93
N ASP A 104 -19.66 -24.85 13.02
CA ASP A 104 -20.46 -25.23 11.85
C ASP A 104 -19.62 -25.48 10.58
N GLY A 105 -18.33 -25.12 10.61
CA GLY A 105 -17.43 -25.26 9.47
C GLY A 105 -17.69 -24.27 8.33
N MET A 106 -18.38 -23.17 8.61
CA MET A 106 -18.81 -22.19 7.60
C MET A 106 -17.98 -20.91 7.58
N ASP A 107 -16.97 -20.79 8.45
CA ASP A 107 -16.07 -19.63 8.48
C ASP A 107 -15.21 -19.54 7.21
N ALA A 108 -15.13 -18.34 6.64
CA ALA A 108 -14.41 -18.10 5.40
C ALA A 108 -13.60 -16.80 5.46
N TRP A 109 -12.48 -16.79 4.72
CA TRP A 109 -11.71 -15.59 4.43
C TRP A 109 -11.78 -15.31 2.92
N ILE A 110 -12.22 -14.11 2.57
CA ILE A 110 -12.39 -13.72 1.17
C ILE A 110 -11.15 -12.94 0.74
N PHE A 111 -10.59 -13.32 -0.40
CA PHE A 111 -9.47 -12.64 -1.03
C PHE A 111 -9.87 -12.18 -2.42
N ASP A 112 -9.43 -10.99 -2.79
CA ASP A 112 -9.33 -10.59 -4.19
C ASP A 112 -8.17 -11.35 -4.88
N VAL A 113 -8.17 -11.38 -6.21
CA VAL A 113 -7.14 -12.08 -7.00
C VAL A 113 -6.07 -11.10 -7.46
N ASP A 114 -6.45 -10.14 -8.29
CA ASP A 114 -5.53 -9.23 -8.98
C ASP A 114 -4.92 -8.20 -8.03
N ASP A 115 -3.59 -8.08 -8.05
CA ASP A 115 -2.79 -7.24 -7.16
C ASP A 115 -3.00 -7.51 -5.64
N THR A 116 -3.63 -8.64 -5.30
CA THR A 116 -3.81 -9.14 -3.93
C THR A 116 -3.14 -10.51 -3.75
N LEU A 117 -3.57 -11.53 -4.48
CA LEU A 117 -2.95 -12.85 -4.49
C LEU A 117 -1.97 -13.01 -5.66
N LEU A 118 -2.27 -12.37 -6.79
CA LEU A 118 -1.49 -12.42 -8.02
C LEU A 118 -1.06 -11.01 -8.42
N SER A 119 0.24 -10.77 -8.55
CA SER A 119 0.75 -9.44 -8.92
C SER A 119 0.65 -9.18 -10.42
N ASN A 120 0.04 -8.06 -10.79
CA ASN A 120 0.02 -7.54 -12.16
C ASN A 120 1.14 -6.52 -12.43
N VAL A 121 2.10 -6.35 -11.52
CA VAL A 121 3.21 -5.39 -11.67
C VAL A 121 3.96 -5.59 -12.99
N GLN A 122 4.25 -6.83 -13.38
CA GLN A 122 4.92 -7.11 -14.67
C GLN A 122 4.11 -6.64 -15.88
N TYR A 123 2.78 -6.73 -15.80
CA TYR A 123 1.92 -6.18 -16.84
C TYR A 123 2.00 -4.66 -16.85
N TYR A 124 1.90 -3.99 -15.71
CA TYR A 124 1.97 -2.53 -15.63
C TYR A 124 3.33 -1.95 -16.05
N THR A 125 4.44 -2.64 -15.75
CA THR A 125 5.78 -2.23 -16.20
C THR A 125 5.87 -2.16 -17.73
N ARG A 126 5.22 -3.08 -18.44
CA ARG A 126 5.19 -3.08 -19.91
C ARG A 126 4.22 -2.04 -20.51
N HIS A 127 3.40 -1.40 -19.68
CA HIS A 127 2.33 -0.49 -20.12
C HIS A 127 2.36 0.87 -19.40
N GLY A 128 3.54 1.30 -18.95
CA GLY A 128 3.75 2.65 -18.43
C GLY A 128 3.07 2.90 -17.08
N HIS A 129 2.98 1.88 -16.22
CA HIS A 129 2.60 2.00 -14.80
C HIS A 129 1.28 2.75 -14.54
N GLY A 130 0.29 2.61 -15.45
CA GLY A 130 -1.02 3.24 -15.31
C GLY A 130 -1.07 4.73 -15.67
N TYR A 131 0.01 5.30 -16.24
CA TYR A 131 0.00 6.61 -16.90
C TYR A 131 -0.47 6.52 -18.37
N GLY A 132 -0.14 5.43 -19.06
CA GLY A 132 -0.56 5.17 -20.44
C GLY A 132 -2.07 4.90 -20.55
N LEU A 133 -2.75 5.54 -21.50
CA LEU A 133 -4.14 5.20 -21.85
C LEU A 133 -4.17 3.88 -22.60
N HIS A 134 -4.91 2.88 -22.09
CA HIS A 134 -5.39 1.81 -22.95
C HIS A 134 -6.57 2.31 -23.78
N LYS A 135 -6.54 2.01 -25.08
CA LYS A 135 -7.63 2.30 -26.03
C LYS A 135 -8.90 1.47 -25.75
N TYR A 136 -8.84 0.55 -24.78
CA TYR A 136 -9.95 -0.28 -24.33
C TYR A 136 -9.98 -0.39 -22.80
N PRO A 137 -11.17 -0.43 -22.19
CA PRO A 137 -11.30 -0.67 -20.75
C PRO A 137 -10.76 -2.06 -20.41
N ILE A 138 -9.95 -2.11 -19.35
CA ILE A 138 -9.53 -3.37 -18.74
C ILE A 138 -10.64 -3.70 -17.74
N TYR A 139 -11.38 -4.78 -18.02
CA TYR A 139 -12.36 -5.37 -17.09
C TYR A 139 -11.64 -6.16 -16.01
#